data_AF-A0A7Y4XM89-F1
#
_entry.id   AF-A0A7Y4XM89-F1
#
_cell.length_a   1.000
_cell.length_b   1.000
_cell.length_c   1.000
_cell.angle_alpha   90.00
_cell.angle_beta   90.00
_cell.angle_gamma   90.00
#
_symmetry.space_group_name_H-M   'P 1'
#
loop_
_entity.id
_entity.type
_entity.pdbx_description
1 polymer ?
#
loop_
_entity_poly.entity_id
_entity_poly.type
_entity_poly.pdbx_seq_one_letter_code
_entity_poly.pdbx_strand_id
1 'polypeptide(L)'
;MALLDSLFGKKKKEFRASCGITKEPLEKGYGYLLTTSQIVASKKYWDLIMTEPETLSYTVSHFKNQTSGTQMRSMIFEKYASIEKPWIISDSVINYFEVDKSTAKENAKKWWELEGNYKPSNTGRADNTLDEQTFQTWKNYAILEAGREKVH
;
A
#
# COMPACT_ATOMS: atom_id res chain seq x y z
N MET A 1 -34.98 -37.60 7.86
CA MET A 1 -35.18 -36.13 7.80
C MET A 1 -34.00 -35.52 7.05
N ALA A 2 -34.08 -35.42 5.72
CA ALA A 2 -32.95 -34.96 4.89
C ALA A 2 -33.45 -34.23 3.65
N LEU A 3 -34.28 -33.20 3.84
CA LEU A 3 -34.91 -32.47 2.73
C LEU A 3 -35.14 -30.98 3.04
N LEU A 4 -34.39 -30.40 3.98
CA LEU A 4 -34.44 -28.96 4.30
C LEU A 4 -33.08 -28.24 4.28
N ASP A 5 -31.95 -28.93 4.14
CA ASP A 5 -30.62 -28.28 4.11
C ASP A 5 -30.21 -27.73 2.73
N SER A 6 -30.99 -27.97 1.67
CA SER A 6 -30.63 -27.53 0.30
C SER A 6 -31.21 -26.18 -0.12
N LEU A 7 -32.12 -25.58 0.65
CA LEU A 7 -32.84 -24.36 0.25
C LEU A 7 -32.21 -23.03 0.72
N PHE A 8 -31.19 -23.07 1.58
CA PHE A 8 -30.47 -21.89 2.07
C PHE A 8 -28.95 -21.95 1.85
N GLY A 9 -28.50 -22.69 0.84
CA GLY A 9 -27.09 -22.79 0.47
C GLY A 9 -26.55 -21.53 -0.21
N LYS A 10 -26.47 -20.39 0.50
CA LYS A 10 -25.61 -19.28 0.08
C LYS A 10 -24.18 -19.79 0.10
N LYS A 11 -23.66 -20.20 -1.07
CA LYS A 11 -22.22 -20.50 -1.24
C LYS A 11 -21.43 -19.34 -0.61
N LYS A 12 -20.57 -19.65 0.37
CA LYS A 12 -19.69 -18.65 0.99
C LYS A 12 -18.96 -17.94 -0.14
N LYS A 13 -19.13 -16.62 -0.24
CA LYS A 13 -18.50 -15.82 -1.31
C LYS A 13 -16.99 -16.04 -1.21
N GLU A 14 -16.39 -16.42 -2.32
CA GLU A 14 -14.95 -16.62 -2.39
C GLU A 14 -14.23 -15.34 -1.99
N PHE A 15 -13.24 -15.46 -1.10
CA PHE A 15 -12.40 -14.34 -0.70
C PHE A 15 -11.55 -13.90 -1.90
N ARG A 16 -11.67 -12.62 -2.26
CA ARG A 16 -10.97 -11.99 -3.38
C ARG A 16 -10.22 -10.78 -2.88
N ALA A 17 -9.06 -10.51 -3.47
CA ALA A 17 -8.26 -9.35 -3.17
C ALA A 17 -7.78 -8.70 -4.46
N SER A 18 -7.36 -7.44 -4.33
CA SER A 18 -6.66 -6.69 -5.38
C SER A 18 -5.35 -6.17 -4.81
N CYS A 19 -4.38 -5.93 -5.69
CA CYS A 19 -3.15 -5.26 -5.32
C CYS A 19 -3.47 -3.93 -4.62
N GLY A 20 -2.87 -3.70 -3.46
CA GLY A 20 -3.06 -2.47 -2.70
C GLY A 20 -2.59 -1.22 -3.44
N ILE A 21 -1.70 -1.38 -4.44
CA ILE A 21 -1.13 -0.29 -5.24
C ILE A 21 -1.85 -0.19 -6.58
N THR A 22 -1.68 -1.18 -7.47
CA THR A 22 -2.19 -1.13 -8.85
C THR A 22 -3.70 -1.36 -8.97
N LYS A 23 -4.35 -1.84 -7.89
CA LYS A 23 -5.76 -2.25 -7.85
C LYS A 23 -6.13 -3.44 -8.74
N GLU A 24 -5.16 -4.00 -9.45
CA GLU A 24 -5.35 -5.21 -10.26
C GLU A 24 -5.82 -6.38 -9.38
N PRO A 25 -6.78 -7.20 -9.85
CA PRO A 25 -7.20 -8.40 -9.13
C PRO A 25 -6.02 -9.36 -8.89
N LEU A 26 -6.00 -9.99 -7.70
CA LEU A 26 -5.01 -11.00 -7.36
C LEU A 26 -5.62 -12.40 -7.36
N GLU A 27 -4.89 -13.36 -7.91
CA GLU A 27 -5.19 -14.77 -7.75
C GLU A 27 -4.92 -15.22 -6.31
N LYS A 28 -5.77 -16.12 -5.80
CA LYS A 28 -5.63 -16.65 -4.44
C LYS A 28 -4.28 -17.34 -4.28
N GLY A 29 -3.56 -16.99 -3.22
CA GLY A 29 -2.23 -17.54 -2.93
C GLY A 29 -1.06 -16.80 -3.57
N TYR A 30 -1.33 -15.79 -4.41
CA TYR A 30 -0.30 -14.94 -5.02
C TYR A 30 -0.10 -13.61 -4.28
N GLY A 31 1.04 -12.97 -4.55
CA GLY A 31 1.41 -11.68 -3.99
C GLY A 31 2.28 -11.74 -2.73
N TYR A 32 2.55 -10.55 -2.19
CA TYR A 32 3.40 -10.31 -1.02
C TYR A 32 2.65 -9.44 -0.04
N LEU A 33 2.78 -9.73 1.25
CA LEU A 33 2.12 -8.98 2.30
C LEU A 33 3.12 -8.08 3.02
N LEU A 34 2.91 -6.77 2.90
CA LEU A 34 3.79 -5.74 3.45
C LEU A 34 3.06 -4.94 4.53
N THR A 35 3.81 -4.36 5.47
CA THR A 35 3.28 -3.40 6.43
C THR A 35 3.31 -1.99 5.85
N THR A 36 2.53 -1.05 6.41
CA THR A 36 2.55 0.35 5.96
C THR A 36 3.93 0.99 6.12
N SER A 37 4.70 0.63 7.16
CA SER A 37 6.11 1.03 7.27
C SER A 37 6.94 0.65 6.05
N GLN A 38 6.79 -0.58 5.55
CA GLN A 38 7.53 -1.05 4.38
C GLN A 38 7.09 -0.35 3.09
N ILE A 39 5.81 0.01 2.99
CA ILE A 39 5.28 0.78 1.86
C ILE A 39 5.81 2.22 1.88
N VAL A 40 5.70 2.88 3.04
CA VAL A 40 6.13 4.28 3.25
C VAL A 40 7.64 4.42 3.10
N ALA A 41 8.41 3.42 3.50
CA ALA A 41 9.86 3.38 3.35
C ALA A 41 10.32 2.98 1.93
N SER A 42 9.69 3.53 0.89
CA SER A 42 10.05 3.27 -0.51
C SER A 42 10.06 4.54 -1.36
N LYS A 43 11.23 4.84 -1.91
CA LYS A 43 11.43 5.92 -2.89
C LYS A 43 10.55 5.72 -4.13
N LYS A 44 10.64 4.53 -4.74
CA LYS A 44 9.93 4.18 -5.98
C LYS A 44 8.41 4.25 -5.81
N TYR A 45 7.91 3.88 -4.64
CA TYR A 45 6.49 4.01 -4.32
C TYR A 45 6.04 5.47 -4.35
N TRP A 46 6.75 6.36 -3.68
CA TRP A 46 6.37 7.78 -3.66
C TRP A 46 6.51 8.46 -5.02
N ASP A 47 7.55 8.10 -5.79
CA ASP A 47 7.68 8.60 -7.17
C ASP A 47 6.51 8.17 -8.05
N LEU A 48 6.03 6.93 -7.88
CA LEU A 48 4.83 6.46 -8.55
C LEU A 48 3.61 7.25 -8.08
N ILE A 49 3.30 7.23 -6.78
CA ILE A 49 2.11 7.87 -6.21
C ILE A 49 2.03 9.35 -6.54
N MET A 50 3.15 10.08 -6.58
CA MET A 50 3.15 11.51 -6.91
C MET A 50 3.12 11.80 -8.41
N THR A 51 3.23 10.77 -9.27
CA THR A 51 3.18 10.91 -10.73
C THR A 51 2.01 10.15 -11.36
N GLU A 52 1.12 9.60 -10.54
CA GLU A 52 -0.16 9.04 -11.00
C GLU A 52 -1.08 10.15 -11.54
N PRO A 53 -1.99 9.83 -12.49
CA PRO A 53 -2.88 10.84 -13.09
C PRO A 53 -3.68 11.65 -12.06
N GLU A 54 -4.08 11.03 -10.94
CA GLU A 54 -4.89 11.66 -9.90
C GLU A 54 -4.11 12.68 -9.05
N THR A 55 -2.78 12.57 -8.98
CA THR A 55 -1.92 13.35 -8.08
C THR A 55 -0.93 14.25 -8.82
N LEU A 56 -0.70 13.98 -10.12
CA LEU A 56 0.28 14.68 -10.95
C LEU A 56 0.09 16.19 -10.95
N SER A 57 -1.16 16.68 -10.96
CA SER A 57 -1.46 18.11 -10.94
C SER A 57 -0.93 18.79 -9.68
N TYR A 58 -1.02 18.14 -8.51
CA TYR A 58 -0.50 18.64 -7.25
C TYR A 58 1.02 18.65 -7.22
N THR A 59 1.65 17.65 -7.84
CA THR A 59 3.09 17.58 -8.04
C THR A 59 3.58 18.74 -8.92
N VAL A 60 2.92 18.99 -10.05
CA VAL A 60 3.21 20.15 -10.91
C VAL A 60 3.02 21.46 -10.16
N SER A 61 1.93 21.62 -9.43
CA SER A 61 1.66 22.82 -8.62
C SER A 61 2.74 23.06 -7.56
N HIS A 62 3.17 22.01 -6.85
CA HIS A 62 4.23 22.09 -5.85
C HIS A 62 5.54 22.63 -6.46
N PHE A 63 6.01 22.05 -7.56
CA PHE A 63 7.24 22.50 -8.22
C PHE A 63 7.11 23.83 -8.96
N LYS A 64 5.88 24.30 -9.19
CA LYS A 64 5.57 25.70 -9.58
C LYS A 64 5.46 26.65 -8.38
N ASN A 65 5.92 26.23 -7.20
CA ASN A 65 5.91 26.99 -5.94
C ASN A 65 4.50 27.41 -5.48
N GLN A 66 3.47 26.63 -5.82
CA GLN A 66 2.12 26.85 -5.31
C GLN A 66 1.93 26.10 -3.99
N THR A 67 1.58 26.84 -2.93
CA THR A 67 1.37 26.31 -1.58
C THR A 67 0.31 25.21 -1.52
N SER A 68 -0.73 25.32 -2.34
CA SER A 68 -1.79 24.31 -2.49
C SER A 68 -1.22 22.94 -2.91
N GLY A 69 -0.20 22.91 -3.78
CA GLY A 69 0.45 21.67 -4.19
C GLY A 69 1.14 20.97 -3.02
N THR A 70 1.92 21.71 -2.22
CA THR A 70 2.56 21.17 -1.01
C THR A 70 1.52 20.67 0.01
N GLN A 71 0.46 21.43 0.24
CA GLN A 71 -0.61 21.03 1.17
C GLN A 71 -1.27 19.72 0.75
N MET A 72 -1.61 19.58 -0.54
CA MET A 72 -2.21 18.35 -1.06
C MET A 72 -1.24 17.16 -0.95
N ARG A 73 0.04 17.35 -1.25
CA ARG A 73 1.07 16.32 -1.12
C ARG A 73 1.25 15.86 0.32
N SER A 74 1.18 16.77 1.29
CA SER A 74 1.14 16.43 2.72
C SER A 74 -0.06 15.56 3.05
N MET A 75 -1.27 15.93 2.60
CA MET A 75 -2.47 15.12 2.84
C MET A 75 -2.40 13.74 2.19
N ILE A 76 -1.80 13.64 0.99
CA ILE A 76 -1.56 12.35 0.31
C ILE A 76 -0.63 11.49 1.17
N PHE A 77 0.49 12.03 1.65
CA PHE A 77 1.40 11.29 2.52
C PHE A 77 0.69 10.76 3.77
N GLU A 78 -0.02 11.64 4.50
CA GLU A 78 -0.75 11.26 5.73
C GLU A 78 -1.82 10.19 5.46
N LYS A 79 -2.53 10.27 4.32
CA LYS A 79 -3.51 9.25 3.92
C LYS A 79 -2.87 7.86 3.82
N TYR A 80 -1.69 7.73 3.24
CA TYR A 80 -1.03 6.43 3.08
C TYR A 80 -0.31 5.99 4.36
N ALA A 81 0.37 6.90 5.06
CA ALA A 81 1.07 6.62 6.31
C ALA A 81 0.13 6.20 7.45
N SER A 82 -1.11 6.67 7.44
CA SER A 82 -2.12 6.37 8.47
C SER A 82 -2.80 5.01 8.32
N ILE A 83 -2.50 4.23 7.28
CA ILE A 83 -3.16 2.94 7.04
C ILE A 83 -2.66 1.91 8.06
N GLU A 84 -3.58 1.35 8.85
CA GLU A 84 -3.26 0.35 9.88
C GLU A 84 -3.22 -1.09 9.39
N LYS A 85 -3.79 -1.37 8.22
CA LYS A 85 -3.90 -2.73 7.68
C LYS A 85 -2.68 -3.05 6.81
N PRO A 86 -2.25 -4.33 6.75
CA PRO A 86 -1.20 -4.73 5.84
C PRO A 86 -1.68 -4.66 4.38
N TRP A 87 -0.72 -4.59 3.47
CA TRP A 87 -0.91 -4.41 2.04
C TRP A 87 -0.57 -5.70 1.32
N ILE A 88 -1.54 -6.29 0.63
CA ILE A 88 -1.25 -7.34 -0.35
C ILE A 88 -0.86 -6.67 -1.66
N ILE A 89 0.33 -6.97 -2.19
CA ILE A 89 0.83 -6.41 -3.45
C ILE A 89 1.20 -7.52 -4.44
N SER A 90 1.12 -7.21 -5.74
CA SER A 90 1.42 -8.15 -6.82
C SER A 90 2.93 -8.30 -7.04
N ASP A 91 3.31 -9.37 -7.75
CA ASP A 91 4.68 -9.56 -8.26
C ASP A 91 5.14 -8.43 -9.19
N SER A 92 4.23 -7.70 -9.83
CA SER A 92 4.57 -6.60 -10.74
C SER A 92 5.19 -5.39 -10.03
N VAL A 93 4.91 -5.19 -8.73
CA VAL A 93 5.33 -4.00 -7.98
C VAL A 93 6.17 -4.30 -6.75
N ILE A 94 6.41 -5.57 -6.41
CA ILE A 94 7.25 -5.94 -5.26
C ILE A 94 8.67 -5.36 -5.35
N ASN A 95 9.20 -5.17 -6.57
CA ASN A 95 10.53 -4.59 -6.80
C ASN A 95 10.62 -3.08 -6.51
N TYR A 96 9.51 -2.46 -6.11
CA TYR A 96 9.51 -1.09 -5.59
C TYR A 96 9.95 -1.04 -4.12
N PHE A 97 9.92 -2.18 -3.43
CA PHE A 97 10.16 -2.25 -1.99
C PHE A 97 11.45 -3.01 -1.69
N GLU A 98 12.27 -2.43 -0.82
CA GLU A 98 13.48 -3.07 -0.30
C GLU A 98 13.11 -3.91 0.93
N VAL A 99 12.53 -5.08 0.68
CA VAL A 99 12.04 -6.00 1.71
C VAL A 99 12.51 -7.43 1.49
N ASP A 100 12.50 -8.24 2.54
CA ASP A 100 12.64 -9.69 2.42
C ASP A 100 11.39 -10.27 1.73
N LYS A 101 11.55 -10.59 0.45
CA LYS A 101 10.49 -11.15 -0.40
C LYS A 101 10.06 -12.54 0.06
N SER A 102 10.95 -13.33 0.66
CA SER A 102 10.63 -14.66 1.17
C SER A 102 9.67 -14.54 2.36
N THR A 103 10.01 -13.72 3.34
CA THR A 103 9.14 -13.43 4.50
C THR A 103 7.81 -12.82 4.06
N ALA A 104 7.84 -11.83 3.15
CA ALA A 104 6.62 -11.18 2.67
C ALA A 104 5.69 -12.16 1.94
N LYS A 105 6.23 -13.14 1.20
CA LYS A 105 5.46 -14.19 0.53
C LYS A 105 4.88 -15.19 1.51
N GLU A 106 5.62 -15.57 2.55
CA GLU A 106 5.10 -16.44 3.61
C GLU A 106 3.96 -15.76 4.38
N ASN A 107 4.10 -14.47 4.68
CA ASN A 107 3.05 -13.67 5.30
C ASN A 107 1.80 -13.58 4.41
N ALA A 108 1.97 -13.42 3.09
CA ALA A 108 0.85 -13.45 2.14
C ALA A 108 0.12 -14.79 2.14
N LYS A 109 0.84 -15.91 2.21
CA LYS A 109 0.24 -17.24 2.32
C LYS A 109 -0.66 -17.35 3.55
N LYS A 110 -0.16 -16.97 4.72
CA LYS A 110 -0.95 -16.95 5.98
C LYS A 110 -2.16 -16.03 5.87
N TRP A 111 -2.02 -14.89 5.21
CA TRP A 111 -3.11 -13.95 4.96
C TRP A 111 -4.21 -14.50 4.07
N TRP A 112 -3.85 -15.21 2.99
CA TRP A 112 -4.82 -15.90 2.14
C TRP A 112 -5.52 -17.06 2.86
N GLU A 113 -4.79 -17.85 3.64
CA GLU A 113 -5.35 -18.95 4.45
C GLU A 113 -6.36 -18.44 5.50
N LEU A 114 -6.09 -17.27 6.07
CA LEU A 114 -6.95 -16.62 7.06
C LEU A 114 -7.93 -15.60 6.46
N GLU A 115 -8.20 -15.68 5.15
CA GLU A 115 -9.15 -14.84 4.43
C GLU A 115 -9.00 -13.34 4.74
N GLY A 116 -7.76 -12.89 4.80
CA GLY A 116 -7.38 -11.49 5.00
C GLY A 116 -7.22 -11.03 6.45
N ASN A 117 -7.40 -11.92 7.43
CA ASN A 117 -7.36 -11.57 8.84
C ASN A 117 -5.96 -11.66 9.48
N TYR A 118 -4.98 -12.23 8.78
CA TYR A 118 -3.59 -12.25 9.25
C TYR A 118 -2.99 -10.85 9.27
N LYS A 119 -2.16 -10.56 10.27
CA LYS A 119 -1.38 -9.32 10.36
C LYS A 119 0.07 -9.65 10.73
N PRO A 120 1.06 -9.30 9.90
CA PRO A 120 2.47 -9.40 10.27
C PRO A 120 2.81 -8.60 11.53
N SER A 121 3.91 -8.95 12.19
CA SER A 121 4.51 -8.09 13.21
C SER A 121 4.81 -6.70 12.65
N ASN A 122 4.69 -5.67 13.50
CA ASN A 122 4.89 -4.27 13.11
C ASN A 122 3.87 -3.76 12.06
N THR A 123 2.67 -4.34 12.04
CA THR A 123 1.52 -3.81 11.31
C THR A 123 0.91 -2.66 12.10
N GLY A 124 0.66 -1.54 11.43
CA GLY A 124 0.09 -0.34 12.03
C GLY A 124 0.38 0.88 11.16
N ARG A 125 0.04 2.05 11.69
CA ARG A 125 0.40 3.34 11.08
C ARG A 125 1.91 3.52 11.10
N ALA A 126 2.47 4.10 10.03
CA ALA A 126 3.91 4.24 9.88
C ALA A 126 4.57 5.13 10.95
N ASP A 127 3.85 6.12 11.49
CA ASP A 127 4.31 6.98 12.59
C ASP A 127 4.48 6.22 13.91
N ASN A 128 3.78 5.10 14.09
CA ASN A 128 3.88 4.27 15.29
C ASN A 128 4.85 3.09 15.12
N THR A 129 5.22 2.73 13.88
CA THR A 129 5.95 1.49 13.57
C THR A 129 7.31 1.73 12.91
N LEU A 130 7.60 2.94 12.44
CA LEU A 130 8.95 3.40 12.07
C LEU A 130 9.54 4.21 13.24
N ASP A 131 10.87 4.29 13.29
CA ASP A 131 11.52 5.30 14.12
C ASP A 131 11.29 6.70 13.52
N GLU A 132 11.34 7.72 14.39
CA GLU A 132 11.04 9.11 14.02
C GLU A 132 11.92 9.61 12.86
N GLN A 133 13.21 9.28 12.86
CA GLN A 133 14.13 9.75 11.83
C GLN A 133 13.77 9.16 10.47
N THR A 134 13.52 7.85 10.41
CA THR A 134 13.10 7.18 9.18
C THR A 134 11.75 7.72 8.70
N PHE A 135 10.78 7.91 9.60
CA PHE A 135 9.47 8.47 9.24
C PHE A 135 9.59 9.86 8.63
N GLN A 136 10.33 10.77 9.28
CA GLN A 136 10.53 12.14 8.78
C GLN A 136 11.32 12.16 7.46
N THR A 137 12.29 11.27 7.28
CA THR A 137 13.04 11.14 6.02
C THR A 137 12.10 10.85 4.85
N TRP A 138 11.23 9.86 5.00
CA TRP A 138 10.29 9.48 3.93
C TRP A 138 9.16 10.48 3.76
N LYS A 139 8.70 11.12 4.84
CA LYS A 139 7.75 12.23 4.79
C LYS A 139 8.29 13.39 3.96
N ASN A 140 9.50 13.83 4.26
CA ASN A 140 10.14 14.92 3.54
C ASN A 140 10.38 14.55 2.07
N TYR A 141 10.86 13.34 1.79
CA TYR A 141 11.03 12.88 0.40
C TYR A 141 9.70 12.91 -0.37
N ALA A 142 8.66 12.27 0.18
CA ALA A 142 7.35 12.18 -0.46
C ALA A 142 6.76 13.56 -0.73
N ILE A 143 6.86 14.49 0.21
CA ILE A 143 6.23 15.81 0.10
C ILE A 143 7.06 16.75 -0.78
N LEU A 144 8.39 16.74 -0.69
CA LEU A 144 9.23 17.78 -1.29
C LEU A 144 9.93 17.36 -2.58
N GLU A 145 10.18 16.06 -2.78
CA GLU A 145 11.07 15.60 -3.86
C GLU A 145 10.42 14.59 -4.80
N ALA A 146 9.52 13.74 -4.29
CA ALA A 146 8.95 12.65 -5.07
C ALA A 146 8.25 13.14 -6.35
N GLY A 147 8.59 12.50 -7.47
CA GLY A 147 8.04 12.80 -8.80
C GLY A 147 8.68 13.98 -9.54
N ARG A 148 9.66 14.69 -8.94
CA ARG A 148 10.35 15.84 -9.55
C ARG A 148 10.86 15.55 -10.97
N GLU A 149 11.51 14.40 -11.15
CA GLU A 149 12.14 14.01 -12.43
C GLU A 149 11.14 13.85 -13.59
N LYS A 150 9.84 13.70 -13.32
CA LYS A 150 8.81 13.49 -14.35
C LYS A 150 8.02 14.74 -14.73
N VAL A 151 8.22 15.85 -14.03
CA VAL A 151 7.46 17.10 -14.24
C VAL A 151 8.35 18.30 -14.61
N HIS A 152 9.60 18.00 -14.97
CA HIS A 152 10.53 18.95 -15.58
C HIS A 152 10.29 19.08 -17.08
#